data_AF-A0A1H0C317-F1
#
_entry.id   AF-A0A1H0C317-F1
#
_cell.length_a   1.000
_cell.length_b   1.000
_cell.length_c   1.000
_cell.angle_alpha   90.00
_cell.angle_beta   90.00
_cell.angle_gamma   90.00
#
_symmetry.space_group_name_H-M   'P 1'
#
loop_
_entity.id
_entity.type
_entity.pdbx_description
1 polymer ?
#
loop_
_entity_poly.entity_id
_entity_poly.type
_entity_poly.pdbx_seq_one_letter_code
_entity_poly.pdbx_strand_id
1 'polypeptide(L)'
;MFEIPEPGTFAENIPIAYDAPADLKKWPSLNNQRVTSKTPYMVYNGTLAGCIRELLAKPIKQISLYDIVTERQPAFDGNVLSPGIAAEIAMRKDFPKG
;
A
#
# COMPACT_ATOMS: atom_id res chain seq x y z
N MET A 1 -5.09 28.00 -15.31
CA MET A 1 -5.23 27.70 -13.87
C MET A 1 -5.75 26.28 -13.81
N PHE A 2 -4.85 25.31 -13.73
CA PHE A 2 -5.21 23.90 -13.56
C PHE A 2 -4.95 23.59 -12.09
N GLU A 3 -5.99 23.17 -11.37
CA GLU A 3 -5.90 22.79 -9.96
C GLU A 3 -4.84 21.70 -9.78
N ILE A 4 -3.95 21.96 -8.83
CA ILE A 4 -2.88 21.06 -8.42
C ILE A 4 -3.52 20.06 -7.46
N PRO A 5 -3.55 18.75 -7.74
CA PRO A 5 -4.03 17.79 -6.74
C PRO A 5 -3.00 17.64 -5.62
N GLU A 6 -3.35 18.03 -4.41
CA GLU A 6 -2.57 17.83 -3.18
C GLU A 6 -2.90 16.47 -2.51
N PRO A 7 -2.02 15.94 -1.64
CA PRO A 7 -1.58 14.54 -1.66
C PRO A 7 -2.52 13.56 -0.93
N GLY A 8 -2.73 12.41 -1.55
CA GLY A 8 -3.62 11.32 -1.07
C GLY A 8 -4.67 10.91 -2.11
N THR A 9 -4.87 11.76 -3.12
CA THR A 9 -5.86 11.55 -4.17
C THR A 9 -5.44 10.44 -5.13
N PHE A 10 -5.79 9.19 -4.82
CA PHE A 10 -6.12 8.29 -5.91
C PHE A 10 -7.19 8.99 -6.72
N ALA A 11 -7.01 9.14 -8.02
CA ALA A 11 -8.12 9.52 -8.85
C ALA A 11 -9.16 8.40 -8.69
N GLU A 12 -10.21 8.65 -7.89
CA GLU A 12 -11.21 7.66 -7.49
C GLU A 12 -11.90 7.01 -8.71
N ASN A 13 -11.78 7.63 -9.88
CA ASN A 13 -12.28 7.16 -11.17
C ASN A 13 -11.27 6.35 -11.99
N ILE A 14 -10.01 6.19 -11.55
CA ILE A 14 -9.04 5.33 -12.25
C ILE A 14 -9.20 3.89 -11.75
N PRO A 15 -9.37 2.92 -12.66
CA PRO A 15 -9.44 1.51 -12.30
C PRO A 15 -8.11 1.05 -11.69
N ILE A 16 -8.20 0.31 -10.59
CA ILE A 16 -7.05 -0.34 -9.95
C ILE A 16 -7.09 -1.83 -10.32
N ALA A 17 -5.96 -2.36 -10.79
CA ALA A 17 -5.76 -3.79 -10.97
C ALA A 17 -5.41 -4.41 -9.61
N TYR A 18 -6.42 -4.96 -8.93
CA TYR A 18 -6.29 -5.57 -7.61
C TYR A 18 -5.60 -6.94 -7.62
N ASP A 19 -5.65 -7.63 -8.75
CA ASP A 19 -4.97 -8.89 -9.02
C ASP A 19 -3.51 -8.71 -9.45
N ALA A 20 -3.06 -7.47 -9.66
CA ALA A 20 -1.68 -7.18 -10.01
C ALA A 20 -0.72 -7.72 -8.95
N PRO A 21 0.43 -8.29 -9.36
CA PRO A 21 1.44 -8.79 -8.44
C PRO A 21 1.97 -7.67 -7.54
N ALA A 22 2.06 -7.97 -6.26
CA ALA A 22 2.53 -7.08 -5.23
C ALA A 22 3.25 -7.84 -4.11
N ASP A 23 4.14 -7.12 -3.44
CA ASP A 23 4.90 -7.56 -2.29
C ASP A 23 4.54 -6.71 -1.08
N LEU A 24 4.15 -7.34 0.02
CA LEU A 24 4.17 -6.68 1.32
C LEU A 24 5.60 -6.74 1.85
N LYS A 25 6.19 -5.56 2.07
CA LYS A 25 7.52 -5.45 2.66
C LYS A 25 7.44 -4.83 4.03
N LYS A 26 8.29 -5.30 4.95
CA LYS A 26 8.41 -4.81 6.30
C LYS A 26 9.77 -4.15 6.50
N TRP A 27 9.76 -2.95 7.07
CA TRP A 27 10.96 -2.27 7.52
C TRP A 27 11.51 -2.92 8.79
N PRO A 28 12.83 -3.13 8.88
CA PRO A 28 13.49 -3.34 10.17
C PRO A 28 13.12 -2.21 11.12
N SER A 29 12.80 -2.54 12.37
CA SER A 29 12.27 -1.58 13.33
C SER A 29 12.98 -1.64 14.67
N LEU A 30 13.23 -0.47 15.25
CA LEU A 30 13.70 -0.32 16.63
C LEU A 30 12.69 0.57 17.37
N ASN A 31 12.23 0.17 18.55
CA ASN A 31 11.20 0.89 19.30
C ASN A 31 9.95 1.23 18.47
N ASN A 32 9.56 0.32 17.57
CA ASN A 32 8.40 0.47 16.70
C ASN A 32 8.52 1.66 15.70
N GLN A 33 9.74 2.09 15.41
CA GLN A 33 10.07 3.07 14.38
C GLN A 33 10.86 2.40 13.26
N ARG A 34 10.64 2.84 12.01
CA ARG A 34 11.36 2.33 10.83
C ARG A 34 12.85 2.67 10.94
N VAL A 35 13.71 1.68 10.76
CA VAL A 35 15.15 1.90 10.58
C VAL A 35 15.40 2.11 9.08
N THR A 36 15.36 3.37 8.65
CA THR A 36 15.49 3.75 7.23
C THR A 36 16.88 3.47 6.65
N SER A 37 17.90 3.29 7.49
CA SER A 37 19.24 2.87 7.08
C SER A 37 19.33 1.39 6.65
N LYS A 38 18.23 0.63 6.80
CA LYS A 38 18.17 -0.78 6.40
C LYS A 38 17.12 -0.96 5.31
N THR A 39 17.32 -1.97 4.47
CA THR A 39 16.37 -2.31 3.42
C THR A 39 15.17 -3.07 3.98
N PRO A 40 13.95 -2.75 3.52
CA PRO A 40 12.77 -3.51 3.89
C PRO A 40 12.82 -4.91 3.26
N TYR A 41 12.38 -5.92 4.01
CA TYR A 41 12.36 -7.31 3.56
C TYR A 41 10.93 -7.75 3.22
N MET A 42 10.82 -8.63 2.24
CA MET A 42 9.54 -9.19 1.82
C MET A 42 8.97 -10.10 2.91
N VAL A 43 7.70 -9.90 3.27
CA VAL A 43 6.97 -10.72 4.24
C VAL A 43 5.82 -11.49 3.62
N TYR A 44 5.27 -11.00 2.51
CA TYR A 44 4.23 -11.67 1.75
C TYR A 44 4.37 -11.26 0.28
N ASN A 45 4.16 -12.21 -0.63
CA ASN A 45 4.14 -12.02 -2.07
C ASN A 45 2.83 -12.59 -2.60
N GLY A 46 2.14 -11.84 -3.44
CA GLY A 46 0.83 -12.23 -3.97
C GLY A 46 0.25 -11.12 -4.82
N THR A 47 -1.06 -10.88 -4.69
CA THR A 47 -1.75 -9.79 -5.39
C THR A 47 -1.82 -8.53 -4.54
N LEU A 48 -2.09 -7.37 -5.16
CA LEU A 48 -2.32 -6.10 -4.47
C LEU A 48 -3.42 -6.24 -3.42
N ALA A 49 -4.57 -6.81 -3.76
CA ALA A 49 -5.64 -7.07 -2.80
C ALA A 49 -5.19 -7.99 -1.66
N GLY A 50 -4.41 -9.05 -1.96
CA GLY A 50 -3.86 -9.93 -0.94
C GLY A 50 -2.93 -9.18 0.04
N CYS A 51 -2.04 -8.34 -0.49
CA CYS A 51 -1.12 -7.53 0.32
C CYS A 51 -1.86 -6.51 1.19
N ILE A 52 -2.90 -5.86 0.66
CA ILE A 52 -3.74 -4.91 1.41
C ILE A 52 -4.45 -5.62 2.56
N ARG A 53 -5.03 -6.80 2.32
CA ARG A 53 -5.70 -7.60 3.36
C ARG A 53 -4.71 -8.03 4.44
N GLU A 54 -3.55 -8.53 4.04
CA GLU A 54 -2.48 -8.94 4.96
C GLU A 54 -1.96 -7.77 5.81
N LEU A 55 -1.84 -6.60 5.21
CA LEU A 55 -1.44 -5.37 5.88
C LEU A 55 -2.49 -4.95 6.93
N LEU A 56 -3.76 -4.92 6.55
CA LEU A 56 -4.87 -4.53 7.43
C LEU A 56 -5.12 -5.54 8.56
N ALA A 57 -4.69 -6.79 8.38
CA ALA A 57 -4.68 -7.80 9.45
C ALA A 57 -3.56 -7.60 10.48
N LYS A 58 -2.55 -6.73 10.22
CA LYS A 58 -1.46 -6.47 11.17
C LYS A 58 -1.94 -5.59 12.34
N PRO A 59 -1.29 -5.66 13.51
CA PRO A 59 -1.61 -4.77 14.61
C PRO A 59 -1.44 -3.30 14.22
N ILE A 60 -2.40 -2.45 14.60
CA ILE A 60 -2.40 -1.00 14.29
C ILE A 60 -1.08 -0.33 14.70
N LYS A 61 -0.50 -0.74 15.83
CA LYS A 61 0.78 -0.21 16.29
C LYS A 61 1.93 -0.49 15.30
N GLN A 62 1.88 -1.59 14.56
CA GLN A 62 2.95 -2.03 13.68
C GLN A 62 2.67 -1.80 12.19
N ILE A 63 1.44 -1.47 11.80
CA ILE A 63 1.04 -1.30 10.39
C ILE A 63 1.91 -0.25 9.67
N SER A 64 2.36 0.77 10.41
CA SER A 64 3.28 1.80 9.93
C SER A 64 4.65 1.26 9.53
N LEU A 65 5.03 0.04 9.91
CA LEU A 65 6.31 -0.58 9.55
C LEU A 65 6.28 -1.29 8.20
N TYR A 66 5.14 -1.31 7.53
CA TYR A 66 4.96 -2.04 6.29
C TYR A 66 4.69 -1.06 5.15
N ASP A 67 5.15 -1.44 3.95
CA ASP A 67 4.75 -0.82 2.69
C ASP A 67 4.38 -1.95 1.71
N ILE A 68 3.50 -1.64 0.77
CA ILE A 68 3.17 -2.55 -0.34
C ILE A 68 3.92 -2.06 -1.57
N VAL A 69 4.67 -2.95 -2.22
CA VAL A 69 5.31 -2.69 -3.50
C VAL A 69 4.53 -3.42 -4.58
N THR A 70 3.88 -2.67 -5.46
CA THR A 70 3.07 -3.20 -6.57
C THR A 70 3.70 -2.85 -7.91
N GLU A 71 3.28 -3.53 -8.97
CA GLU A 71 3.52 -3.05 -10.33
C GLU A 71 3.00 -1.63 -10.54
N ARG A 72 3.61 -0.91 -11.50
CA ARG A 72 3.17 0.44 -11.86
C ARG A 72 1.75 0.40 -12.39
N GLN A 73 0.87 1.16 -11.76
CA GLN A 73 -0.49 1.37 -12.22
C GLN A 73 -0.75 2.86 -12.41
N PRO A 74 -1.57 3.27 -13.38
CA PRO A 74 -1.91 4.68 -13.59
C PRO A 74 -2.65 5.31 -12.40
N ALA A 75 -3.21 4.50 -11.51
CA ALA A 75 -3.88 4.95 -10.29
C ALA A 75 -2.92 5.43 -9.20
N PHE A 76 -1.62 5.17 -9.33
CA PHE A 76 -0.61 5.46 -8.30
C PHE A 76 0.52 6.32 -8.88
N ASP A 77 1.02 7.26 -8.07
CA ASP A 77 2.18 8.09 -8.44
C ASP A 77 3.49 7.27 -8.52
N GLY A 78 3.53 6.13 -7.82
CA GLY A 78 4.67 5.22 -7.82
C GLY A 78 4.30 3.78 -7.52
N ASN A 79 5.32 2.95 -7.32
CA ASN A 79 5.17 1.51 -7.08
C ASN A 79 4.99 1.17 -5.59
N VAL A 80 5.18 2.13 -4.69
CA VAL A 80 5.19 1.91 -3.25
C VAL A 80 3.97 2.58 -2.63
N LEU A 81 3.15 1.79 -1.96
CA LEU A 81 1.94 2.22 -1.27
C LEU A 81 2.17 2.18 0.23
N SER A 82 2.00 3.34 0.86
CA SER A 82 1.98 3.48 2.31
C SER A 82 0.76 2.80 2.92
N PRO A 83 0.75 2.52 4.22
CA PRO A 83 -0.38 1.87 4.86
C PRO A 83 -1.66 2.72 4.89
N GLY A 84 -1.56 4.05 4.91
CA GLY A 84 -2.72 4.94 4.75
C GLY A 84 -3.38 4.80 3.38
N ILE A 85 -2.56 4.93 2.33
CA ILE A 85 -2.90 4.70 0.92
C ILE A 85 -3.57 3.32 0.74
N ALA A 86 -2.99 2.25 1.30
CA ALA A 86 -3.59 0.92 1.24
C ALA A 86 -4.97 0.82 1.93
N ALA A 87 -5.17 1.53 3.06
CA ALA A 87 -6.45 1.58 3.75
C ALA A 87 -7.51 2.33 2.92
N GLU A 88 -7.15 3.43 2.27
CA GLU A 88 -8.03 4.17 1.36
C GLU A 88 -8.48 3.30 0.17
N ILE A 89 -7.56 2.52 -0.42
CA ILE A 89 -7.89 1.56 -1.48
C ILE A 89 -8.89 0.52 -0.97
N ALA A 90 -8.70 -0.02 0.24
CA ALA A 90 -9.60 -1.01 0.82
C ALA A 90 -11.02 -0.47 1.09
N MET A 91 -11.16 0.84 1.22
CA MET A 91 -12.45 1.52 1.40
C MET A 91 -13.18 1.78 0.07
N ARG A 92 -12.52 1.59 -1.08
CA ARG A 92 -13.16 1.74 -2.40
C ARG A 92 -14.28 0.71 -2.58
N LYS A 93 -15.35 1.13 -3.26
CA LYS A 93 -16.51 0.26 -3.55
C LYS A 93 -16.15 -0.93 -4.45
N ASP A 94 -15.18 -0.74 -5.32
CA ASP A 94 -14.69 -1.74 -6.27
C ASP A 94 -13.61 -2.68 -5.68
N PHE A 95 -13.20 -2.48 -4.41
CA PHE A 95 -12.24 -3.37 -3.76
C PHE A 95 -12.82 -4.79 -3.61
N PRO A 96 -12.09 -5.84 -4.02
CA PRO A 96 -12.60 -7.21 -3.98
C PRO A 96 -12.86 -7.67 -2.55
N LYS A 97 -14.12 -8.00 -2.27
CA LYS A 97 -14.55 -8.69 -1.05
C LYS A 97 -14.23 -10.17 -1.23
N GLY A 98 -12.96 -10.53 -1.08
CA GLY A 98 -12.55 -11.93 -1.13
C GLY A 98 -12.83 -12.66 0.16
#